data_AF-A0A2G2QJJ9-F1
#
_entry.id   AF-A0A2G2QJJ9-F1
#
_cell.length_a   1.000
_cell.length_b   1.000
_cell.length_c   1.000
_cell.angle_alpha   90.00
_cell.angle_beta   90.00
_cell.angle_gamma   90.00
#
_symmetry.space_group_name_H-M   'P 1'
#
loop_
_entity.id
_entity.type
_entity.pdbx_description
1 polymer ?
#
loop_
_entity_poly.entity_id
_entity_poly.type
_entity_poly.pdbx_seq_one_letter_code
_entity_poly.pdbx_strand_id
1 'polypeptide(L)' 'MTDKVQEAFAVLKQAMIDDGAAEQGGYAHSWHCNIAMMCYDAIKDNKSDLPLTSFEAREIGNDAASRFMKLCFDVDTEA' A
#
# COMPACT_ATOMS: atom_id res chain seq x y z
N MET A 1 -11.79 -4.37 17.69
CA MET A 1 -12.36 -4.07 16.36
C MET A 1 -13.78 -4.58 16.39
N THR A 2 -14.79 -3.76 16.08
CA THR A 2 -16.19 -4.23 16.08
C THR A 2 -16.39 -5.22 14.94
N ASP A 3 -17.22 -6.24 15.10
CA ASP A 3 -17.44 -7.32 14.12
C ASP A 3 -17.65 -6.80 12.68
N LYS A 4 -18.41 -5.70 12.53
CA LYS A 4 -18.66 -5.05 11.23
C LYS A 4 -17.41 -4.51 10.53
N VAL A 5 -16.41 -4.07 11.29
CA VAL A 5 -15.15 -3.57 10.72
C VAL A 5 -14.32 -4.76 10.23
N GLN A 6 -14.27 -5.86 10.97
CA GLN A 6 -13.60 -7.08 10.52
C GLN A 6 -14.26 -7.63 9.26
N GLU A 7 -15.59 -7.64 9.21
CA GLU A 7 -16.36 -8.05 8.03
C GLU A 7 -16.05 -7.16 6.80
N ALA A 8 -16.01 -5.84 6.98
CA ALA A 8 -15.64 -4.92 5.91
C ALA A 8 -14.22 -5.19 5.36
N PHE A 9 -13.23 -5.42 6.24
CA PHE A 9 -11.87 -5.76 5.81
C PHE A 9 -11.81 -7.12 5.12
N ALA A 10 -12.61 -8.10 5.54
CA ALA A 10 -12.70 -9.40 4.87
C ALA A 10 -13.31 -9.27 3.45
N VAL A 11 -14.34 -8.43 3.28
CA VAL A 11 -14.93 -8.15 1.95
C VAL A 11 -13.91 -7.47 1.04
N LEU A 12 -13.18 -6.48 1.54
CA LEU A 12 -12.13 -5.79 0.76
C LEU A 12 -11.01 -6.76 0.37
N LYS A 13 -10.54 -7.60 1.30
CA LYS A 13 -9.56 -8.65 1.03
C LYS A 13 -10.05 -9.57 -0.09
N GLN A 14 -11.28 -10.06 0.00
CA GLN A 14 -11.81 -11.00 -0.99
C GLN A 14 -11.90 -10.34 -2.38
N ALA A 15 -12.37 -9.09 -2.45
CA ALA A 15 -12.42 -8.34 -3.70
C ALA A 15 -11.03 -8.16 -4.34
N MET A 16 -9.98 -7.96 -3.54
CA MET A 16 -8.59 -7.90 -4.03
C MET A 16 -8.10 -9.25 -4.57
N ILE A 17 -8.47 -10.36 -3.93
CA ILE A 17 -8.12 -11.71 -4.38
C ILE A 17 -8.82 -12.04 -5.69
N ASP A 18 -10.12 -11.78 -5.77
CA ASP A 18 -10.97 -12.09 -6.92
C ASP A 18 -10.54 -11.32 -8.19
N ASP A 19 -9.99 -10.11 -8.00
CA ASP A 19 -9.49 -9.24 -9.07
C ASP A 19 -8.03 -9.54 -9.46
N GLY A 20 -7.43 -10.62 -8.93
CA GLY A 20 -6.04 -10.96 -9.19
C GLY A 20 -5.09 -10.08 -8.38
N ALA A 21 -4.93 -10.40 -7.10
CA ALA A 21 -4.15 -9.61 -6.14
C ALA A 21 -2.70 -9.25 -6.55
N ALA A 22 -2.07 -10.07 -7.40
CA ALA A 22 -0.73 -9.85 -7.92
C ALA A 22 -0.72 -9.17 -9.31
N GLU A 23 -1.88 -8.93 -9.92
CA GLU A 23 -1.99 -8.33 -11.25
C GLU A 23 -1.84 -6.80 -11.17
N GLN A 24 -0.99 -6.27 -12.04
CA GLN A 24 -0.84 -4.83 -12.19
C GLN A 24 -2.15 -4.20 -12.66
N GLY A 25 -2.56 -3.12 -11.99
CA GLY A 25 -3.80 -2.39 -12.30
C GLY A 25 -5.04 -2.91 -11.56
N GLY A 26 -4.95 -4.05 -10.88
CA GLY A 26 -6.03 -4.55 -10.02
C GLY A 26 -6.20 -3.73 -8.73
N TYR A 27 -7.20 -4.08 -7.92
CA TYR A 27 -7.51 -3.35 -6.68
C TYR A 27 -6.35 -3.36 -5.68
N ALA A 28 -5.67 -4.49 -5.51
CA ALA A 28 -4.54 -4.60 -4.58
C ALA A 28 -3.37 -3.69 -5.01
N HIS A 29 -3.02 -3.72 -6.30
CA HIS A 29 -1.98 -2.87 -6.88
C HIS A 29 -2.36 -1.37 -6.78
N SER A 30 -3.61 -1.02 -7.04
CA SER A 30 -4.08 0.37 -6.93
C SER A 30 -3.99 0.90 -5.50
N TRP A 31 -4.36 0.10 -4.51
CA TRP A 31 -4.17 0.44 -3.09
C TRP A 31 -2.70 0.60 -2.74
N HIS A 32 -1.84 -0.32 -3.20
CA HIS A 32 -0.40 -0.23 -3.01
C HIS A 32 0.15 1.09 -3.56
N CYS A 33 -0.11 1.42 -4.83
CA CYS A 33 0.40 2.63 -5.47
C CYS A 33 -0.03 3.89 -4.74
N ASN A 34 -1.29 3.97 -4.30
CA ASN A 34 -1.78 5.14 -3.56
C ASN A 34 -1.03 5.31 -2.23
N ILE A 35 -0.80 4.22 -1.49
CA ILE A 35 -0.05 4.27 -0.23
C ILE A 35 1.42 4.65 -0.48
N ALA A 36 2.05 4.03 -1.48
CA ALA A 36 3.43 4.30 -1.83
C ALA A 36 3.63 5.77 -2.22
N MET A 37 2.72 6.34 -3.02
CA MET A 37 2.76 7.74 -3.41
C MET A 37 2.49 8.68 -2.23
N MET A 38 1.55 8.38 -1.34
CA MET A 38 1.34 9.18 -0.13
C MET A 38 2.60 9.22 0.75
N CYS A 39 3.29 8.10 0.91
CA CYS A 39 4.56 8.05 1.63
C CYS A 39 5.66 8.84 0.90
N TYR A 40 5.79 8.67 -0.41
CA TYR A 40 6.73 9.41 -1.24
C TYR A 40 6.52 10.92 -1.10
N ASP A 41 5.29 11.39 -1.29
CA ASP A 41 4.92 12.80 -1.18
C ASP A 41 5.22 13.32 0.22
N ALA A 42 4.83 12.60 1.27
CA ALA A 42 5.14 13.00 2.64
C ALA A 42 6.65 13.09 2.94
N ILE A 43 7.48 12.24 2.33
CA ILE A 43 8.94 12.28 2.46
C ILE A 43 9.53 13.46 1.67
N LYS A 44 9.02 13.73 0.46
CA LYS A 44 9.52 14.80 -0.42
C LYS A 44 9.01 16.19 -0.03
N ASP A 45 7.79 16.30 0.47
CA ASP A 45 7.15 17.54 0.91
C ASP A 45 7.57 17.93 2.33
N ASN A 46 8.12 16.99 3.12
CA ASN A 46 8.82 17.33 4.34
C ASN A 46 10.06 18.15 3.97
N LYS A 47 9.91 19.47 4.04
CA LYS A 47 10.96 20.49 3.82
C LYS A 47 12.16 20.37 4.76
N SER A 48 12.18 19.35 5.62
CA SER A 48 13.37 18.94 6.37
C SER A 48 14.41 18.40 5.40
N ASP A 49 15.68 18.75 5.61
CA ASP A 49 16.86 18.28 4.88
C ASP A 49 17.12 16.76 5.03
N LEU A 50 16.08 15.92 4.93
CA LEU A 50 16.26 14.48 4.83
C LEU A 50 17.10 14.23 3.58
N PRO A 51 18.32 13.67 3.71
CA PRO A 51 19.23 13.47 2.60
C PRO A 51 18.81 12.27 1.73
N LEU A 52 17.50 12.06 1.57
CA LEU A 52 16.93 10.96 0.82
C LEU A 52 16.70 11.40 -0.63
N THR A 53 17.27 10.62 -1.53
CA THR A 53 17.03 10.71 -2.96
C THR A 53 15.57 10.35 -3.27
N SER A 54 15.08 10.77 -4.44
CA SER A 54 13.76 10.33 -4.90
C SER A 54 13.67 8.81 -5.09
N PHE A 55 14.80 8.15 -5.35
CA PHE A 55 14.86 6.70 -5.44
C PHE A 55 14.62 6.05 -4.07
N GLU A 56 15.31 6.49 -3.02
CA GLU A 56 15.12 5.98 -1.66
C GLU A 56 13.71 6.27 -1.13
N ALA A 57 13.17 7.46 -1.39
CA ALA A 57 11.79 7.79 -1.01
C ALA A 57 10.77 6.84 -1.66
N ARG A 58 11.00 6.47 -2.93
CA ARG A 58 10.15 5.50 -3.65
C ARG A 58 10.26 4.10 -3.06
N GLU A 59 11.49 3.64 -2.76
CA GLU A 59 11.68 2.32 -2.14
C GLU A 59 11.02 2.23 -0.77
N ILE A 60 11.16 3.26 0.07
CA ILE A 60 10.51 3.32 1.38
C ILE A 60 8.98 3.32 1.23
N GLY A 61 8.44 4.08 0.26
CA GLY A 61 7.00 4.11 -0.01
C GLY A 61 6.45 2.74 -0.43
N ASN A 62 7.12 2.05 -1.34
CA ASN A 62 6.72 0.71 -1.78
C ASN A 62 6.85 -0.34 -0.66
N ASP A 63 7.91 -0.30 0.16
CA ASP A 63 8.04 -1.20 1.32
C ASP A 63 6.92 -0.96 2.34
N ALA A 64 6.61 0.31 2.63
CA ALA A 64 5.50 0.66 3.53
C ALA A 64 4.15 0.17 2.98
N ALA A 65 3.90 0.34 1.68
CA ALA A 65 2.70 -0.14 1.02
C ALA A 65 2.59 -1.67 1.08
N SER A 66 3.64 -2.42 0.72
CA SER A 66 3.65 -3.89 0.81
C SER A 66 3.37 -4.39 2.22
N ARG A 67 3.98 -3.77 3.24
CA ARG A 67 3.71 -4.12 4.64
C ARG A 67 2.27 -3.83 5.04
N PHE A 68 1.72 -2.70 4.62
CA PHE A 68 0.31 -2.37 4.89
C PHE A 68 -0.62 -3.41 4.25
N MET A 69 -0.40 -3.75 2.98
CA MET A 69 -1.22 -4.74 2.28
C MET A 69 -1.17 -6.10 2.97
N LYS A 70 0.02 -6.55 3.39
CA LYS A 70 0.17 -7.80 4.13
C LYS A 70 -0.49 -7.76 5.52
N LEU A 71 -0.36 -6.66 6.25
CA LEU A 71 -0.91 -6.54 7.61
C LEU A 71 -2.43 -6.37 7.63
N CYS A 72 -2.99 -5.60 6.70
CA CYS A 72 -4.41 -5.24 6.68
C CYS A 72 -5.26 -6.22 5.87
N PHE A 73 -4.72 -6.76 4.79
CA PHE A 73 -5.46 -7.61 3.86
C PHE A 73 -4.84 -8.97 3.66
N ASP A 74 -3.63 -9.24 4.18
CA ASP A 74 -2.90 -10.49 3.95
C ASP A 74 -2.83 -10.82 2.45
N VAL A 75 -2.47 -9.78 1.68
CA VAL A 75 -2.25 -9.82 0.24
C VAL A 75 -0.83 -9.38 -0.04
N ASP A 76 -0.14 -10.16 -0.88
CA ASP A 76 1.18 -9.81 -1.41
C ASP A 76 1.00 -9.02 -2.71
N THR A 77 1.68 -7.88 -2.81
CA THR A 77 1.64 -6.99 -3.98
C THR A 77 3.05 -6.79 -4.50
N GLU A 78 3.23 -6.83 -5.81
CA GLU A 78 4.48 -6.46 -6.46
C GLU A 78 4.49 -4.96 -6.78
N ALA A 79 5.66 -4.33 -6.60
CA ALA A 79 5.89 -2.91 -6.86
C ALA A 79 6.53 -2.67 -8.24
#